data_AF-A0A926FC28-F1
#
_entry.id   AF-A0A926FC28-F1
#
_cell.length_a   1.000
_cell.length_b   1.000
_cell.length_c   1.000
_cell.angle_alpha   90.00
_cell.angle_beta   90.00
_cell.angle_gamma   90.00
#
_symmetry.space_group_name_H-M   'P 1'
#
loop_
_entity.id
_entity.type
_entity.pdbx_description
1 polymer ?
#
loop_
_entity_poly.entity_id
_entity_poly.type
_entity_poly.pdbx_seq_one_letter_code
_entity_poly.pdbx_strand_id
1 'polypeptide(L)'
;MQRLKRLILLTLAIFAILSVSAFAESGKYAVVSFGTPQLDAQEDDCYGECEPLTTENVYAGKGYIAGAKGTAYFCWDYNGLYMYIEVNDKTYATDGGETYHQDSVECFFDEDFSRSYTVDSNDCQYRITRENVHTVGMSAQDNFKSAVRELEDGGYAVEACFPWKETFPEEGKKVGFDFMVNDALGLFRQSLMMWSATENKNYQTTEFYGTLELKNGPYYKTRTASDAIKVVMNGYLVGNGDVDPVIVDNRTLVPMRPVFKAFSAECAWNGNEETVYAIGQGRLMTLKIGSDKVYIDDTEHTLDVPAMVIDGRTMVPIRFIAETFGADVSYKDDVRIVEIKYDRTGDDDYEVGDQTKAGDDYINF
;
A
#
# COMPACT_ATOMS: atom_id res chain seq x y z
N MET A 1 -29.14 65.99 -40.04
CA MET A 1 -27.94 65.13 -40.16
C MET A 1 -27.34 64.97 -38.78
N GLN A 2 -27.74 63.91 -38.06
CA GLN A 2 -26.95 62.70 -37.82
C GLN A 2 -25.84 62.86 -36.77
N ARG A 3 -26.09 62.25 -35.60
CA ARG A 3 -25.20 61.42 -34.73
C ARG A 3 -25.46 61.77 -33.25
N LEU A 4 -26.41 61.10 -32.60
CA LEU A 4 -26.26 59.82 -31.88
C LEU A 4 -25.41 59.95 -30.61
N LYS A 5 -26.03 59.75 -29.43
CA LYS A 5 -25.55 58.82 -28.40
C LYS A 5 -26.65 58.58 -27.35
N ARG A 6 -27.02 57.30 -27.22
CA ARG A 6 -27.97 56.75 -26.25
C ARG A 6 -27.38 56.83 -24.84
N LEU A 7 -28.20 57.25 -23.88
CA LEU A 7 -27.92 57.18 -22.45
C LEU A 7 -28.38 55.79 -21.97
N ILE A 8 -27.46 54.92 -21.57
CA ILE A 8 -27.76 53.63 -20.94
C ILE A 8 -27.71 53.83 -19.42
N LEU A 9 -28.78 53.38 -18.77
CA LEU A 9 -29.04 53.42 -17.34
C LEU A 9 -28.04 52.54 -16.57
N LEU A 10 -27.53 53.06 -15.45
CA LEU A 10 -26.79 52.31 -14.43
C LEU A 10 -27.69 51.26 -13.78
N THR A 11 -27.24 50.00 -13.73
CA THR A 11 -27.59 49.06 -12.67
C THR A 11 -26.30 48.46 -12.11
N LEU A 12 -25.97 48.85 -10.87
CA LEU A 12 -24.92 48.23 -10.08
C LEU A 12 -25.34 46.78 -9.76
N ALA A 13 -24.61 45.80 -10.27
CA ALA A 13 -24.60 44.45 -9.72
C ALA A 13 -23.26 44.27 -9.02
N ILE A 14 -23.28 44.30 -7.68
CA ILE A 14 -22.14 43.94 -6.84
C ILE A 14 -22.03 42.43 -6.89
N PHE A 15 -21.11 41.90 -7.72
CA PHE A 15 -20.66 40.53 -7.61
C PHE A 15 -19.58 40.49 -6.52
N ALA A 16 -19.93 39.94 -5.36
CA ALA A 16 -18.94 39.52 -4.39
C ALA A 16 -18.19 38.33 -4.98
N ILE A 17 -16.97 38.57 -5.49
CA ILE A 17 -16.03 37.51 -5.80
C ILE A 17 -15.55 36.97 -4.45
N LEU A 18 -16.12 35.84 -4.01
CA LEU A 18 -15.41 34.96 -3.07
C LEU A 18 -14.19 34.45 -3.84
N SER A 19 -13.04 35.08 -3.61
CA SER A 19 -11.76 34.45 -3.93
C SER A 19 -11.61 33.29 -2.97
N VAL A 20 -12.03 32.10 -3.40
CA VAL A 20 -11.39 30.89 -2.89
C VAL A 20 -9.96 31.00 -3.40
N SER A 21 -9.03 31.41 -2.54
CA SER A 21 -7.61 31.17 -2.78
C SER A 21 -7.44 29.66 -2.82
N ALA A 22 -7.58 29.08 -4.01
CA ALA A 22 -7.02 27.76 -4.28
C ALA A 22 -5.52 27.91 -4.03
N PHE A 23 -5.05 27.42 -2.89
CA PHE A 23 -3.65 27.08 -2.76
C PHE A 23 -3.39 26.06 -3.88
N ALA A 24 -2.53 26.40 -4.83
CA ALA A 24 -2.01 25.40 -5.74
C ALA A 24 -1.30 24.35 -4.87
N GLU A 25 -1.66 23.08 -5.01
CA GLU A 25 -0.85 22.00 -4.43
C GLU A 25 0.59 22.21 -4.94
N SER A 26 1.55 22.37 -4.02
CA SER A 26 2.97 22.33 -4.38
C SER A 26 3.32 20.91 -4.86
N GLY A 27 4.27 20.80 -5.79
CA GLY A 27 4.79 19.52 -6.28
C GLY A 27 4.07 18.94 -7.49
N LYS A 28 4.65 17.88 -8.07
CA LYS A 28 4.05 17.12 -9.18
C LYS A 28 2.89 16.24 -8.66
N TYR A 29 2.05 15.72 -9.56
CA TYR A 29 0.93 14.86 -9.21
C TYR A 29 0.93 13.64 -10.14
N ALA A 30 0.67 12.46 -9.59
CA ALA A 30 0.52 11.21 -10.34
C ALA A 30 -0.57 10.32 -9.75
N VAL A 31 -1.18 9.50 -10.60
CA VAL A 31 -2.11 8.45 -10.21
C VAL A 31 -1.37 7.13 -10.23
N VAL A 32 -1.53 6.35 -9.16
CA VAL A 32 -0.89 5.04 -9.00
C VAL A 32 -1.97 3.99 -8.86
N SER A 33 -1.95 3.00 -9.75
CA SER A 33 -2.97 1.95 -9.79
C SER A 33 -2.63 0.79 -8.87
N PHE A 34 -3.66 0.11 -8.39
CA PHE A 34 -3.50 -1.10 -7.60
C PHE A 34 -2.83 -2.21 -8.42
N GLY A 35 -1.89 -2.93 -7.81
CA GLY A 35 -1.20 -4.06 -8.42
C GLY A 35 -0.10 -4.63 -7.53
N THR A 36 0.22 -5.89 -7.75
CA THR A 36 1.29 -6.61 -7.05
C THR A 36 2.26 -7.18 -8.09
N PRO A 37 3.44 -6.57 -8.27
CA PRO A 37 4.47 -7.05 -9.19
C PRO A 37 5.27 -8.20 -8.59
N GLN A 38 6.09 -8.86 -9.42
CA GLN A 38 7.09 -9.80 -8.96
C GLN A 38 8.43 -9.07 -8.85
N LEU A 39 8.93 -8.87 -7.63
CA LEU A 39 10.21 -8.20 -7.37
C LEU A 39 11.42 -8.96 -7.97
N ASP A 40 11.75 -8.69 -9.23
CA ASP A 40 12.81 -9.33 -10.00
C ASP A 40 13.56 -8.37 -10.95
N ALA A 41 13.31 -7.07 -10.84
CA ALA A 41 13.88 -5.99 -11.65
C ALA A 41 13.47 -6.05 -13.13
N GLN A 42 12.23 -6.46 -13.38
CA GLN A 42 11.56 -6.37 -14.68
C GLN A 42 10.27 -5.56 -14.57
N GLU A 43 9.83 -5.02 -15.71
CA GLU A 43 8.54 -4.33 -15.77
C GLU A 43 7.41 -5.37 -15.81
N ASP A 44 6.57 -5.37 -14.78
CA ASP A 44 5.30 -6.10 -14.72
C ASP A 44 4.11 -5.30 -15.30
N ASP A 45 3.08 -6.01 -15.76
CA ASP A 45 1.87 -5.43 -16.35
C ASP A 45 1.18 -4.38 -15.44
N CYS A 46 1.27 -4.54 -14.11
CA CYS A 46 0.63 -3.61 -13.18
C CYS A 46 1.23 -2.20 -13.18
N TYR A 47 2.47 -2.04 -13.66
CA TYR A 47 3.11 -0.74 -13.82
C TYR A 47 2.55 0.05 -15.01
N GLY A 48 2.03 -0.63 -16.04
CA GLY A 48 1.56 -0.01 -17.28
C GLY A 48 0.30 0.87 -17.13
N GLU A 49 -0.37 0.82 -15.97
CA GLU A 49 -1.51 1.68 -15.64
C GLU A 49 -1.08 3.04 -15.03
N CYS A 50 0.22 3.22 -14.75
CA CYS A 50 0.80 4.47 -14.26
C CYS A 50 1.52 5.18 -15.40
N GLU A 51 1.23 6.47 -15.59
CA GLU A 51 2.03 7.30 -16.51
C GLU A 51 3.47 7.41 -15.99
N PRO A 52 4.49 7.26 -16.86
CA PRO A 52 5.88 7.27 -16.44
C PRO A 52 6.26 8.60 -15.78
N LEU A 53 6.90 8.51 -14.62
CA LEU A 53 7.38 9.65 -13.85
C LEU A 53 8.88 9.81 -14.07
N THR A 54 9.29 11.00 -14.52
CA THR A 54 10.70 11.27 -14.86
C THR A 54 11.35 12.25 -13.90
N THR A 55 12.64 11.99 -13.57
CA THR A 55 13.45 12.95 -12.79
C THR A 55 13.96 14.07 -13.69
N GLU A 56 13.30 15.22 -13.64
CA GLU A 56 13.58 16.37 -14.51
C GLU A 56 14.13 17.58 -13.76
N ASN A 57 13.91 17.65 -12.44
CA ASN A 57 14.37 18.76 -11.63
C ASN A 57 15.82 18.52 -11.23
N VAL A 58 16.72 19.37 -11.71
CA VAL A 58 18.12 19.36 -11.29
C VAL A 58 18.30 20.23 -10.04
N TYR A 59 18.97 19.71 -9.02
CA TYR A 59 19.44 20.56 -7.93
C TYR A 59 20.56 21.47 -8.43
N ALA A 60 20.27 22.75 -8.68
CA ALA A 60 21.25 23.70 -9.23
C ALA A 60 22.29 24.21 -8.21
N GLY A 61 22.23 23.78 -6.94
CA GLY A 61 23.21 24.16 -5.93
C GLY A 61 24.59 23.57 -6.21
N LYS A 62 25.67 24.27 -5.85
CA LYS A 62 27.07 23.82 -6.04
C LYS A 62 27.51 23.57 -7.50
N GLY A 63 26.75 24.02 -8.50
CA GLY A 63 27.14 23.92 -9.91
C GLY A 63 26.94 22.53 -10.54
N TYR A 64 26.06 21.70 -9.97
CA TYR A 64 25.63 20.45 -10.61
C TYR A 64 25.00 20.74 -11.98
N ILE A 65 25.25 19.82 -12.92
CA ILE A 65 24.66 19.82 -14.26
C ILE A 65 23.69 18.65 -14.36
N ALA A 66 22.77 18.68 -15.33
CA ALA A 66 21.91 17.52 -15.58
C ALA A 66 22.78 16.29 -15.92
N GLY A 67 22.54 15.19 -15.22
CA GLY A 67 23.24 13.91 -15.39
C GLY A 67 22.25 12.76 -15.51
N ALA A 68 22.50 11.64 -14.83
CA ALA A 68 21.64 10.46 -14.88
C ALA A 68 20.19 10.78 -14.54
N LYS A 69 19.27 10.29 -15.38
CA LYS A 69 17.82 10.46 -15.21
C LYS A 69 17.16 9.11 -15.01
N GLY A 70 16.11 9.11 -14.20
CA GLY A 70 15.27 7.96 -13.97
C GLY A 70 13.91 8.14 -14.63
N THR A 71 13.41 7.07 -15.23
CA THR A 71 12.00 6.92 -15.62
C THR A 71 11.40 5.83 -14.73
N ALA A 72 10.45 6.21 -13.89
CA ALA A 72 9.86 5.34 -12.89
C ALA A 72 8.36 5.10 -13.13
N TYR A 73 7.93 3.91 -12.75
CA TYR A 73 6.55 3.45 -12.79
C TYR A 73 6.18 2.94 -11.40
N PHE A 74 4.91 3.10 -11.03
CA PHE A 74 4.44 2.77 -9.70
C PHE A 74 3.16 1.95 -9.76
N CYS A 75 3.02 1.04 -8.80
CA CYS A 75 1.75 0.43 -8.45
C CYS A 75 1.69 0.27 -6.93
N TRP A 76 0.53 -0.11 -6.37
CA TRP A 76 0.39 -0.28 -4.93
C TRP A 76 -0.48 -1.49 -4.57
N ASP A 77 -0.17 -2.12 -3.44
CA ASP A 77 -1.10 -3.02 -2.76
C ASP A 77 -1.08 -2.74 -1.25
N TYR A 78 -1.53 -3.67 -0.39
CA TYR A 78 -1.54 -3.46 1.07
C TYR A 78 -0.24 -3.93 1.73
N ASN A 79 0.64 -4.58 0.98
CA ASN A 79 2.00 -4.82 1.44
C ASN A 79 2.87 -3.58 1.27
N GLY A 80 2.65 -2.77 0.22
CA GLY A 80 3.44 -1.57 0.02
C GLY A 80 3.13 -0.77 -1.24
N LEU A 81 3.88 0.32 -1.40
CA LEU A 81 4.07 1.00 -2.69
C LEU A 81 5.21 0.32 -3.44
N TYR A 82 5.00 0.01 -4.71
CA TYR A 82 6.01 -0.57 -5.58
C TYR A 82 6.53 0.46 -6.58
N MET A 83 7.82 0.41 -6.86
CA MET A 83 8.48 1.22 -7.87
C MET A 83 9.30 0.31 -8.78
N TYR A 84 9.17 0.48 -10.10
CA TYR A 84 10.15 0.04 -11.10
C TYR A 84 10.74 1.29 -11.75
N ILE A 85 12.06 1.45 -11.74
CA ILE A 85 12.74 2.61 -12.31
C ILE A 85 13.92 2.19 -13.18
N GLU A 86 13.97 2.71 -14.39
CA GLU A 86 15.13 2.62 -15.28
C GLU A 86 15.96 3.90 -15.17
N VAL A 87 17.22 3.76 -14.78
CA VAL A 87 18.18 4.86 -14.67
C VAL A 87 19.12 4.82 -15.87
N ASN A 88 19.07 5.88 -16.68
CA ASN A 88 19.98 6.08 -17.80
C ASN A 88 21.28 6.70 -17.30
N ASP A 89 22.18 5.84 -16.83
CA ASP A 89 23.53 6.20 -16.40
C ASP A 89 24.55 5.24 -17.01
N LYS A 90 25.40 5.75 -17.90
CA LYS A 90 26.42 4.95 -18.60
C LYS A 90 27.77 4.92 -17.87
N THR A 91 27.87 5.67 -16.78
CA THR A 91 29.02 5.68 -15.90
C THR A 91 28.74 4.81 -14.69
N TYR A 92 29.75 4.10 -14.21
CA TYR A 92 29.65 3.21 -13.05
C TYR A 92 30.52 3.80 -11.94
N ALA A 93 29.92 4.30 -10.88
CA ALA A 93 30.63 4.90 -9.77
C ALA A 93 30.15 4.35 -8.40
N THR A 94 30.91 3.37 -7.90
CA THR A 94 30.72 2.76 -6.57
C THR A 94 31.78 3.19 -5.55
N ASP A 95 32.82 3.92 -5.99
CA ASP A 95 34.02 4.22 -5.21
C ASP A 95 33.88 5.40 -4.21
N GLY A 96 32.70 6.04 -4.14
CA GLY A 96 32.44 7.26 -3.35
C GLY A 96 32.37 7.09 -1.82
N GLY A 97 32.60 5.88 -1.30
CA GLY A 97 32.55 5.55 0.13
C GLY A 97 31.12 5.46 0.67
N GLU A 98 30.47 6.59 0.89
CA GLU A 98 29.09 6.65 1.39
C GLU A 98 28.07 6.39 0.26
N THR A 99 26.96 5.71 0.53
CA THR A 99 26.00 5.27 -0.50
C THR A 99 25.31 6.41 -1.25
N TYR A 100 25.20 7.60 -0.67
CA TYR A 100 24.68 8.80 -1.34
C TYR A 100 25.71 9.49 -2.27
N HIS A 101 26.96 9.00 -2.29
CA HIS A 101 28.00 9.31 -3.27
C HIS A 101 28.21 8.16 -4.27
N GLN A 102 27.29 7.19 -4.31
CA GLN A 102 27.23 6.13 -5.29
C GLN A 102 26.00 6.31 -6.17
N ASP A 103 26.04 5.72 -7.36
CA ASP A 103 24.88 5.66 -8.25
C ASP A 103 23.73 4.94 -7.53
N SER A 104 22.68 5.70 -7.25
CA SER A 104 21.61 5.23 -6.38
C SER A 104 20.29 5.95 -6.65
N VAL A 105 19.21 5.25 -6.32
CA VAL A 105 17.87 5.82 -6.27
C VAL A 105 17.50 6.04 -4.81
N GLU A 106 16.94 7.21 -4.50
CA GLU A 106 16.34 7.51 -3.20
C GLU A 106 14.86 7.80 -3.34
N CYS A 107 14.07 7.30 -2.40
CA CYS A 107 12.63 7.48 -2.35
C CYS A 107 12.24 8.08 -0.99
N PHE A 108 11.33 9.05 -1.02
CA PHE A 108 10.88 9.80 0.14
C PHE A 108 9.36 9.72 0.25
N PHE A 109 8.88 9.46 1.46
CA PHE A 109 7.47 9.24 1.76
C PHE A 109 7.01 10.19 2.84
N ASP A 110 5.78 10.67 2.68
CA ASP A 110 4.92 11.36 3.64
C ASP A 110 3.57 10.63 3.57
N GLU A 111 3.43 9.57 4.37
CA GLU A 111 2.33 8.59 4.27
C GLU A 111 0.98 9.18 4.66
N ASP A 112 0.96 10.11 5.62
CA ASP A 112 -0.24 10.79 6.10
C ASP A 112 -0.57 12.07 5.32
N PHE A 113 0.30 12.44 4.37
CA PHE A 113 0.16 13.61 3.49
C PHE A 113 0.14 14.93 4.27
N SER A 114 0.89 15.01 5.37
CA SER A 114 0.97 16.18 6.24
C SER A 114 1.57 17.41 5.56
N ARG A 115 2.47 17.23 4.58
CA ARG A 115 3.22 18.29 3.89
C ARG A 115 3.90 19.26 4.85
N SER A 116 4.60 18.68 5.83
CA SER A 116 5.19 19.39 6.94
C SER A 116 6.54 20.03 6.63
N TYR A 117 6.83 21.13 7.33
CA TYR A 117 8.15 21.78 7.33
C TYR A 117 9.23 20.95 8.06
N THR A 118 8.83 19.95 8.83
CA THR A 118 9.73 19.05 9.56
C THR A 118 9.26 17.62 9.41
N VAL A 119 10.19 16.70 9.21
CA VAL A 119 9.91 15.26 9.16
C VAL A 119 9.37 14.75 10.50
N ASP A 120 8.41 13.83 10.45
CA ASP A 120 7.80 13.17 11.61
C ASP A 120 7.92 11.63 11.57
N SER A 121 7.13 10.93 12.39
CA SER A 121 7.23 9.46 12.53
C SER A 121 6.83 8.72 11.26
N ASN A 122 5.94 9.26 10.43
CA ASN A 122 5.47 8.56 9.24
C ASN A 122 6.32 8.85 8.00
N ASP A 123 7.17 9.88 8.06
CA ASP A 123 8.02 10.27 6.95
C ASP A 123 9.27 9.37 6.81
N CYS A 124 9.43 8.75 5.64
CA CYS A 124 10.45 7.74 5.41
C CYS A 124 11.41 8.12 4.26
N GLN A 125 12.69 7.74 4.39
CA GLN A 125 13.67 7.80 3.32
C GLN A 125 14.29 6.42 3.10
N TYR A 126 14.25 5.95 1.87
CA TYR A 126 14.88 4.71 1.42
C TYR A 126 15.90 5.00 0.33
N ARG A 127 17.01 4.28 0.32
CA ARG A 127 18.04 4.38 -0.72
C ARG A 127 18.48 2.99 -1.18
N ILE A 128 18.58 2.83 -2.49
CA ILE A 128 19.02 1.60 -3.15
C ILE A 128 20.12 1.97 -4.14
N THR A 129 21.30 1.38 -3.97
CA THR A 129 22.42 1.58 -4.91
C THR A 129 22.27 0.65 -6.13
N ARG A 130 23.02 0.92 -7.20
CA ARG A 130 23.15 0.02 -8.36
C ARG A 130 23.62 -1.39 -7.98
N GLU A 131 24.31 -1.55 -6.85
CA GLU A 131 24.73 -2.87 -6.32
C GLU A 131 23.67 -3.51 -5.40
N ASN A 132 22.45 -2.95 -5.37
CA ASN A 132 21.35 -3.36 -4.50
C ASN A 132 21.69 -3.26 -3.00
N VAL A 133 22.54 -2.31 -2.61
CA VAL A 133 22.84 -2.02 -1.21
C VAL A 133 21.82 -1.03 -0.66
N HIS A 134 21.29 -1.35 0.53
CA HIS A 134 20.25 -0.57 1.18
C HIS A 134 20.83 0.40 2.21
N THR A 135 20.26 1.60 2.27
CA THR A 135 20.36 2.46 3.45
C THR A 135 19.02 3.15 3.67
N VAL A 136 18.68 3.38 4.94
CA VAL A 136 17.44 4.05 5.34
C VAL A 136 17.77 5.33 6.10
N GLY A 137 16.86 6.30 6.06
CA GLY A 137 16.94 7.56 6.79
C GLY A 137 15.57 7.99 7.31
N MET A 138 15.54 9.14 7.99
CA MET A 138 14.32 9.65 8.63
C MET A 138 13.72 8.60 9.57
N SER A 139 12.44 8.26 9.42
CA SER A 139 11.75 7.31 10.28
C SER A 139 11.61 5.91 9.64
N ALA A 140 12.29 5.65 8.52
CA ALA A 140 12.21 4.39 7.78
C ALA A 140 12.83 3.21 8.53
N GLN A 141 12.25 2.02 8.33
CA GLN A 141 12.82 0.74 8.79
C GLN A 141 13.48 0.00 7.63
N ASP A 142 14.54 -0.74 7.91
CA ASP A 142 15.26 -1.54 6.91
C ASP A 142 14.57 -2.90 6.69
N ASN A 143 13.30 -2.87 6.26
CA ASN A 143 12.46 -4.03 6.00
C ASN A 143 11.83 -4.04 4.60
N PHE A 144 12.22 -3.08 3.75
CA PHE A 144 11.83 -3.02 2.36
C PHE A 144 12.59 -4.06 1.53
N LYS A 145 12.07 -4.38 0.34
CA LYS A 145 12.69 -5.37 -0.56
C LYS A 145 12.99 -4.72 -1.90
N SER A 146 14.08 -5.13 -2.53
CA SER A 146 14.38 -4.69 -3.90
C SER A 146 15.21 -5.69 -4.70
N ALA A 147 15.14 -5.52 -6.01
CA ALA A 147 15.98 -6.17 -7.00
C ALA A 147 16.63 -5.09 -7.88
N VAL A 148 17.81 -5.39 -8.42
CA VAL A 148 18.52 -4.52 -9.36
C VAL A 148 19.03 -5.33 -10.54
N ARG A 149 18.94 -4.77 -11.75
CA ARG A 149 19.39 -5.40 -12.99
C ARG A 149 20.10 -4.39 -13.90
N GLU A 150 21.20 -4.82 -14.50
CA GLU A 150 21.90 -4.06 -15.53
C GLU A 150 21.10 -3.99 -16.84
N LEU A 151 21.06 -2.81 -17.47
CA LEU A 151 20.43 -2.59 -18.77
C LEU A 151 21.44 -2.77 -19.91
N GLU A 152 20.97 -3.19 -21.08
CA GLU A 152 21.84 -3.45 -22.25
C GLU A 152 22.59 -2.19 -22.73
N ASP A 153 22.03 -1.01 -22.50
CA ASP A 153 22.59 0.27 -22.93
C ASP A 153 23.57 0.90 -21.91
N GLY A 154 23.83 0.19 -20.81
CA GLY A 154 24.77 0.56 -19.76
C GLY A 154 24.13 1.18 -18.51
N GLY A 155 22.83 1.45 -18.51
CA GLY A 155 22.06 1.87 -17.33
C GLY A 155 21.74 0.72 -16.37
N TYR A 156 20.84 0.98 -15.42
CA TYR A 156 20.36 -0.04 -14.48
C TYR A 156 18.87 0.16 -14.14
N ALA A 157 18.18 -0.94 -13.89
CA ALA A 157 16.81 -0.96 -13.38
C ALA A 157 16.83 -1.28 -11.88
N VAL A 158 16.03 -0.55 -11.10
CA VAL A 158 15.74 -0.86 -9.70
C VAL A 158 14.26 -1.16 -9.58
N GLU A 159 13.92 -2.23 -8.89
CA GLU A 159 12.54 -2.52 -8.50
C GLU A 159 12.47 -2.69 -6.99
N ALA A 160 11.50 -2.05 -6.33
CA ALA A 160 11.40 -2.05 -4.88
C ALA A 160 9.96 -2.05 -4.37
N CYS A 161 9.74 -2.69 -3.22
CA CYS A 161 8.52 -2.64 -2.44
C CYS A 161 8.79 -1.93 -1.11
N PHE A 162 8.13 -0.80 -0.89
CA PHE A 162 8.20 0.00 0.33
C PHE A 162 6.97 -0.27 1.20
N PRO A 163 7.13 -0.94 2.37
CA PRO A 163 5.99 -1.27 3.22
C PRO A 163 5.31 -0.03 3.79
N TRP A 164 3.98 -0.09 3.93
CA TRP A 164 3.21 0.92 4.65
C TRP A 164 3.55 0.87 6.14
N LYS A 165 3.83 2.03 6.75
CA LYS A 165 4.28 2.12 8.13
C LYS A 165 3.14 2.38 9.11
N GLU A 166 2.35 3.42 8.89
CA GLU A 166 1.38 3.88 9.90
C GLU A 166 -0.05 3.93 9.37
N THR A 167 -0.23 3.82 8.06
CA THR A 167 -1.51 4.14 7.44
C THR A 167 -1.98 3.05 6.49
N PHE A 168 -3.23 2.61 6.64
CA PHE A 168 -3.82 1.66 5.72
C PHE A 168 -4.00 2.33 4.34
N PRO A 169 -3.53 1.73 3.24
CA PRO A 169 -3.74 2.28 1.91
C PRO A 169 -5.18 1.99 1.45
N GLU A 170 -5.84 3.00 0.89
CA GLU A 170 -7.18 2.87 0.32
C GLU A 170 -7.31 3.66 -0.98
N GLU A 171 -8.29 3.31 -1.81
CA GLU A 171 -8.56 4.06 -3.03
C GLU A 171 -8.94 5.52 -2.70
N GLY A 172 -8.35 6.45 -3.44
CA GLY A 172 -8.52 7.89 -3.27
C GLY A 172 -7.56 8.49 -2.25
N LYS A 173 -6.82 7.68 -1.50
CA LYS A 173 -5.80 8.16 -0.59
C LYS A 173 -4.70 8.90 -1.36
N LYS A 174 -4.26 10.02 -0.78
CA LYS A 174 -3.08 10.77 -1.24
C LYS A 174 -1.91 10.47 -0.33
N VAL A 175 -0.73 10.31 -0.94
CA VAL A 175 0.57 10.13 -0.28
C VAL A 175 1.51 11.18 -0.83
N GLY A 176 2.29 11.80 0.04
CA GLY A 176 3.34 12.73 -0.35
C GLY A 176 4.54 11.90 -0.75
N PHE A 177 5.08 12.14 -1.95
CA PHE A 177 6.17 11.33 -2.47
C PHE A 177 7.17 12.16 -3.25
N ASP A 178 8.43 11.76 -3.18
CA ASP A 178 9.42 12.15 -4.16
C ASP A 178 10.47 11.05 -4.35
N PHE A 179 11.13 11.06 -5.50
CA PHE A 179 12.27 10.19 -5.73
C PHE A 179 13.36 10.93 -6.48
N MET A 180 14.59 10.50 -6.26
CA MET A 180 15.75 11.10 -6.89
C MET A 180 16.79 10.08 -7.32
N VAL A 181 17.53 10.45 -8.36
CA VAL A 181 18.71 9.74 -8.84
C VAL A 181 19.94 10.53 -8.39
N ASN A 182 20.79 9.86 -7.60
CA ASN A 182 22.16 10.28 -7.36
C ASN A 182 23.03 9.73 -8.48
N ASP A 183 23.77 10.61 -9.13
CA ASP A 183 24.74 10.29 -10.18
C ASP A 183 26.13 10.64 -9.66
N ALA A 184 27.03 9.68 -9.60
CA ALA A 184 28.39 9.87 -9.14
C ALA A 184 29.42 9.70 -10.26
N LEU A 185 30.52 10.46 -10.16
CA LEU A 185 31.70 10.31 -11.03
C LEU A 185 32.96 10.27 -10.18
N GLY A 186 33.53 9.08 -9.99
CA GLY A 186 34.67 8.85 -9.12
C GLY A 186 34.32 9.05 -7.64
N LEU A 187 34.97 10.01 -6.96
CA LEU A 187 34.74 10.30 -5.53
C LEU A 187 33.70 11.41 -5.27
N PHE A 188 33.08 11.95 -6.32
CA PHE A 188 32.18 13.09 -6.21
C PHE A 188 30.83 12.79 -6.84
N ARG A 189 29.74 13.20 -6.17
CA ARG A 189 28.43 13.27 -6.80
C ARG A 189 28.45 14.33 -7.91
N GLN A 190 27.95 14.00 -9.10
CA GLN A 190 27.91 14.85 -10.29
C GLN A 190 26.53 15.47 -10.52
N SER A 191 25.46 14.75 -10.19
CA SER A 191 24.11 15.29 -10.32
C SER A 191 23.12 14.73 -9.30
N LEU A 192 22.04 15.49 -9.13
CA LEU A 192 20.87 15.17 -8.31
C LEU A 192 19.65 15.52 -9.14
N MET A 193 18.99 14.49 -9.66
CA MET A 193 17.78 14.63 -10.47
C MET A 193 16.59 14.14 -9.66
N MET A 194 15.62 15.01 -9.38
CA MET A 194 14.41 14.71 -8.60
C MET A 194 13.16 14.75 -9.49
N TRP A 195 12.11 14.05 -9.08
CA TRP A 195 10.82 14.10 -9.76
C TRP A 195 10.07 15.38 -9.43
N SER A 196 9.80 15.66 -8.16
CA SER A 196 8.98 16.78 -7.70
C SER A 196 9.76 17.91 -7.05
N ALA A 197 10.63 17.62 -6.08
CA ALA A 197 11.34 18.67 -5.37
C ALA A 197 12.30 19.43 -6.29
N THR A 198 12.55 20.70 -5.96
CA THR A 198 13.53 21.57 -6.66
C THR A 198 14.73 21.91 -5.79
N GLU A 199 14.72 21.47 -4.53
CA GLU A 199 15.78 21.68 -3.54
C GLU A 199 16.19 20.35 -2.93
N ASN A 200 17.48 20.21 -2.59
CA ASN A 200 17.97 19.03 -1.86
C ASN A 200 17.64 19.14 -0.36
N LYS A 201 16.35 19.04 -0.01
CA LYS A 201 15.83 19.17 1.36
C LYS A 201 14.82 18.08 1.76
N ASN A 202 14.61 17.08 0.90
CA ASN A 202 13.63 16.03 1.14
C ASN A 202 13.86 15.30 2.48
N TYR A 203 15.12 15.14 2.89
CA TYR A 203 15.46 14.55 4.19
C TYR A 203 15.13 15.43 5.41
N GLN A 204 14.56 16.63 5.22
CA GLN A 204 14.27 17.60 6.28
C GLN A 204 12.82 18.10 6.29
N THR A 205 12.14 18.04 5.15
CA THR A 205 10.77 18.55 4.96
C THR A 205 10.07 17.85 3.81
N THR A 206 8.75 17.71 3.93
CA THR A 206 7.88 17.08 2.92
C THR A 206 7.09 18.10 2.09
N GLU A 207 7.28 19.41 2.35
CA GLU A 207 6.58 20.53 1.67
C GLU A 207 6.68 20.49 0.13
N PHE A 208 7.80 19.95 -0.38
CA PHE A 208 8.13 19.92 -1.81
C PHE A 208 7.82 18.60 -2.50
N TYR A 209 7.27 17.63 -1.77
CA TYR A 209 6.89 16.35 -2.33
C TYR A 209 5.75 16.52 -3.32
N GLY A 210 5.74 15.64 -4.31
CA GLY A 210 4.59 15.49 -5.17
C GLY A 210 3.49 14.70 -4.48
N THR A 211 2.38 14.52 -5.17
CA THR A 211 1.24 13.73 -4.72
C THR A 211 1.16 12.44 -5.54
N LEU A 212 1.14 11.29 -4.88
CA LEU A 212 0.62 10.05 -5.46
C LEU A 212 -0.82 9.87 -4.98
N GLU A 213 -1.78 9.77 -5.89
CA GLU A 213 -3.15 9.38 -5.57
C GLU A 213 -3.35 7.89 -5.89
N LEU A 214 -3.65 7.10 -4.86
CA LEU A 214 -3.89 5.67 -4.96
C LEU A 214 -5.24 5.43 -5.63
N LYS A 215 -5.26 4.74 -6.76
CA LYS A 215 -6.47 4.46 -7.55
C LYS A 215 -6.58 3.00 -7.93
N ASN A 216 -7.74 2.64 -8.47
CA ASN A 216 -8.07 1.30 -8.95
C ASN A 216 -7.83 0.23 -7.86
N GLY A 217 -7.85 0.64 -6.58
CA GLY A 217 -7.91 -0.28 -5.46
C GLY A 217 -9.07 -1.26 -5.66
N PRO A 218 -9.09 -2.37 -4.94
CA PRO A 218 -10.11 -3.41 -5.08
C PRO A 218 -11.57 -2.95 -4.82
N TYR A 219 -11.81 -1.65 -4.59
CA TYR A 219 -13.11 -1.03 -4.83
C TYR A 219 -13.39 -0.89 -6.36
N TYR A 220 -14.15 -1.87 -6.86
CA TYR A 220 -15.03 -1.83 -8.05
C TYR A 220 -14.46 -1.47 -9.45
N LYS A 221 -13.63 -2.35 -10.01
CA LYS A 221 -13.70 -2.63 -11.46
C LYS A 221 -14.12 -4.08 -11.73
N THR A 222 -15.41 -4.33 -11.62
CA THR A 222 -16.20 -5.16 -12.56
C THR A 222 -17.67 -5.17 -12.13
N ARG A 223 -18.45 -4.24 -12.69
CA ARG A 223 -19.89 -4.39 -12.83
C ARG A 223 -20.18 -5.53 -13.80
N THR A 224 -20.22 -6.73 -13.27
CA THR A 224 -21.04 -7.82 -13.78
C THR A 224 -21.66 -8.45 -12.56
N ALA A 225 -22.99 -8.45 -12.51
CA ALA A 225 -23.74 -9.28 -11.58
C ALA A 225 -23.29 -10.73 -11.82
N SER A 226 -22.31 -11.17 -11.06
CA SER A 226 -21.93 -12.56 -10.96
C SER A 226 -22.84 -13.17 -9.90
N ASP A 227 -23.30 -14.40 -10.14
CA ASP A 227 -23.99 -15.18 -9.11
C ASP A 227 -23.03 -15.66 -8.00
N ALA A 228 -21.73 -15.40 -8.11
CA ALA A 228 -20.76 -15.74 -7.08
C ALA A 228 -20.80 -14.71 -5.93
N ILE A 229 -20.74 -15.21 -4.69
CA ILE A 229 -20.59 -14.37 -3.51
C ILE A 229 -19.12 -13.96 -3.41
N LYS A 230 -18.88 -12.67 -3.16
CA LYS A 230 -17.54 -12.14 -2.90
C LYS A 230 -17.44 -11.73 -1.45
N VAL A 231 -16.31 -11.98 -0.80
CA VAL A 231 -16.04 -11.42 0.52
C VAL A 231 -14.96 -10.37 0.37
N VAL A 232 -15.22 -9.18 0.91
CA VAL A 232 -14.39 -7.99 0.74
C VAL A 232 -14.00 -7.45 2.11
N MET A 233 -12.72 -7.37 2.45
CA MET A 233 -12.22 -6.82 3.71
C MET A 233 -11.35 -5.59 3.49
N ASN A 234 -11.77 -4.45 4.05
CA ASN A 234 -11.12 -3.14 3.82
C ASN A 234 -10.85 -2.90 2.33
N GLY A 235 -11.84 -3.23 1.49
CA GLY A 235 -11.72 -3.17 0.04
C GLY A 235 -11.20 -4.44 -0.64
N TYR A 236 -10.52 -5.38 0.04
CA TYR A 236 -9.95 -6.57 -0.61
C TYR A 236 -10.85 -7.77 -0.76
N LEU A 237 -10.78 -8.41 -1.93
CA LEU A 237 -11.30 -9.76 -2.07
C LEU A 237 -10.55 -10.75 -1.15
N VAL A 238 -11.27 -11.32 -0.20
CA VAL A 238 -10.82 -12.34 0.75
C VAL A 238 -11.68 -13.58 0.52
N GLY A 239 -11.12 -14.79 0.60
CA GLY A 239 -11.92 -16.01 0.59
C GLY A 239 -12.43 -16.51 -0.76
N ASN A 240 -12.13 -15.85 -1.88
CA ASN A 240 -12.47 -16.32 -3.24
C ASN A 240 -11.28 -17.02 -3.92
N GLY A 241 -10.68 -18.00 -3.22
CA GLY A 241 -9.51 -18.73 -3.70
C GLY A 241 -9.87 -19.85 -4.68
N ASP A 242 -9.50 -21.07 -4.32
CA ASP A 242 -9.80 -22.29 -5.09
C ASP A 242 -11.22 -22.83 -4.89
N VAL A 243 -11.89 -22.43 -3.81
CA VAL A 243 -13.31 -22.70 -3.55
C VAL A 243 -14.00 -21.37 -3.26
N ASP A 244 -15.12 -21.13 -3.95
CA ASP A 244 -15.89 -19.90 -3.78
C ASP A 244 -16.68 -19.89 -2.45
N PRO A 245 -16.94 -18.71 -1.88
CA PRO A 245 -17.88 -18.57 -0.78
C PRO A 245 -19.28 -19.09 -1.14
N VAL A 246 -19.93 -19.74 -0.17
CA VAL A 246 -21.27 -20.33 -0.35
C VAL A 246 -22.23 -19.84 0.72
N ILE A 247 -23.53 -19.78 0.42
CA ILE A 247 -24.56 -19.56 1.44
C ILE A 247 -25.08 -20.92 1.91
N VAL A 248 -24.99 -21.17 3.22
CA VAL A 248 -25.63 -22.29 3.91
C VAL A 248 -26.47 -21.72 5.04
N ASP A 249 -27.75 -22.05 5.09
CA ASP A 249 -28.70 -21.60 6.13
C ASP A 249 -28.65 -20.08 6.42
N ASN A 250 -28.66 -19.26 5.36
CA ASN A 250 -28.54 -17.80 5.43
C ASN A 250 -27.26 -17.28 6.10
N ARG A 251 -26.17 -18.06 6.08
CA ARG A 251 -24.83 -17.62 6.44
C ARG A 251 -23.88 -17.83 5.28
N THR A 252 -23.02 -16.85 5.04
CA THR A 252 -21.93 -16.97 4.07
C THR A 252 -20.79 -17.74 4.72
N LEU A 253 -20.43 -18.87 4.13
CA LEU A 253 -19.28 -19.66 4.49
C LEU A 253 -18.16 -19.40 3.49
N VAL A 254 -16.94 -19.34 4.00
CA VAL A 254 -15.73 -18.96 3.26
C VAL A 254 -14.60 -19.94 3.56
N PRO A 255 -13.64 -20.15 2.65
CA PRO A 255 -12.44 -20.92 2.93
C PRO A 255 -11.69 -20.32 4.11
N MET A 256 -11.38 -21.16 5.09
CA MET A 256 -10.77 -20.78 6.36
C MET A 256 -9.46 -19.98 6.19
N ARG A 257 -8.45 -20.58 5.55
CA ARG A 257 -7.09 -20.02 5.48
C ARG A 257 -7.02 -18.56 5.00
N PRO A 258 -7.60 -18.18 3.85
CA PRO A 258 -7.48 -16.80 3.36
C PRO A 258 -8.11 -15.78 4.32
N VAL A 259 -9.16 -16.16 5.05
CA VAL A 259 -9.87 -15.27 5.98
C VAL A 259 -9.06 -15.06 7.24
N PHE A 260 -8.58 -16.13 7.88
CA PHE A 260 -7.72 -15.99 9.06
C PHE A 260 -6.42 -15.25 8.73
N LYS A 261 -5.80 -15.54 7.57
CA LYS A 261 -4.63 -14.81 7.09
C LYS A 261 -4.92 -13.31 6.95
N ALA A 262 -6.10 -12.94 6.46
CA ALA A 262 -6.50 -11.54 6.33
C ALA A 262 -6.53 -10.82 7.69
N PHE A 263 -6.93 -11.53 8.76
CA PHE A 263 -6.86 -11.04 10.14
C PHE A 263 -5.48 -11.21 10.81
N SER A 264 -4.41 -11.51 10.05
CA SER A 264 -3.08 -11.82 10.59
C SER A 264 -3.10 -12.96 11.62
N ALA A 265 -4.03 -13.90 11.48
CA ALA A 265 -4.14 -15.09 12.30
C ALA A 265 -3.53 -16.30 11.60
N GLU A 266 -2.71 -17.05 12.34
CA GLU A 266 -2.19 -18.34 11.91
C GLU A 266 -3.23 -19.43 12.19
N CYS A 267 -3.29 -20.46 11.33
CA CYS A 267 -4.26 -21.55 11.52
C CYS A 267 -3.64 -22.92 11.22
N ALA A 268 -4.01 -23.89 12.05
CA ALA A 268 -3.64 -25.29 11.94
C ALA A 268 -4.91 -26.16 11.86
N TRP A 269 -4.82 -27.27 11.14
CA TRP A 269 -5.89 -28.25 11.01
C TRP A 269 -5.45 -29.59 11.58
N ASN A 270 -6.13 -30.06 12.61
CA ASN A 270 -5.95 -31.40 13.15
C ASN A 270 -6.97 -32.35 12.53
N GLY A 271 -6.51 -33.16 11.58
CA GLY A 271 -7.36 -34.11 10.86
C GLY A 271 -7.85 -35.30 11.70
N ASN A 272 -7.22 -35.61 12.83
CA ASN A 272 -7.65 -36.71 13.70
C ASN A 272 -8.83 -36.31 14.58
N GLU A 273 -8.84 -35.05 15.03
CA GLU A 273 -9.90 -34.52 15.90
C GLU A 273 -11.00 -33.79 15.13
N GLU A 274 -10.76 -33.55 13.84
CA GLU A 274 -11.53 -32.69 12.95
C GLU A 274 -11.65 -31.27 13.51
N THR A 275 -10.52 -30.73 14.00
CA THR A 275 -10.45 -29.47 14.73
C THR A 275 -9.54 -28.47 14.02
N VAL A 276 -10.01 -27.24 13.90
CA VAL A 276 -9.26 -26.06 13.50
C VAL A 276 -8.77 -25.35 14.77
N TYR A 277 -7.49 -25.03 14.77
CA TYR A 277 -6.89 -24.08 15.71
C TYR A 277 -6.53 -22.82 14.95
N ALA A 278 -6.87 -21.65 15.47
CA ALA A 278 -6.42 -20.38 14.92
C ALA A 278 -5.95 -19.45 16.03
N ILE A 279 -4.79 -18.82 15.83
CA ILE A 279 -4.18 -17.89 16.77
C ILE A 279 -3.96 -16.56 16.07
N GLY A 280 -4.53 -15.49 16.63
CA GLY A 280 -4.38 -14.13 16.12
C GLY A 280 -4.77 -13.13 17.20
N GLN A 281 -4.14 -11.94 17.19
CA GLN A 281 -4.37 -10.89 18.21
C GLN A 281 -4.25 -11.40 19.66
N GLY A 282 -3.37 -12.38 19.92
CA GLY A 282 -3.21 -12.97 21.26
C GLY A 282 -4.33 -13.90 21.72
N ARG A 283 -5.28 -14.26 20.85
CA ARG A 283 -6.42 -15.12 21.17
C ARG A 283 -6.33 -16.47 20.48
N LEU A 284 -6.78 -17.53 21.15
CA LEU A 284 -6.90 -18.87 20.59
C LEU A 284 -8.36 -19.18 20.27
N MET A 285 -8.63 -19.47 19.00
CA MET A 285 -9.88 -20.05 18.54
C MET A 285 -9.73 -21.55 18.31
N THR A 286 -10.62 -22.34 18.90
CA THR A 286 -10.74 -23.78 18.66
C THR A 286 -12.12 -24.09 18.10
N LEU A 287 -12.16 -24.61 16.87
CA LEU A 287 -13.39 -24.85 16.13
C LEU A 287 -13.42 -26.28 15.62
N LYS A 288 -14.45 -27.05 15.98
CA LYS A 288 -14.62 -28.43 15.54
C LYS A 288 -15.58 -28.51 14.36
N ILE A 289 -15.20 -29.22 13.30
CA ILE A 289 -16.06 -29.40 12.12
C ILE A 289 -17.35 -30.11 12.50
N GLY A 290 -18.47 -29.61 11.96
CA GLY A 290 -19.80 -30.11 12.24
C GLY A 290 -20.36 -29.74 13.62
N SER A 291 -19.58 -29.07 14.48
CA SER A 291 -20.08 -28.53 15.75
C SER A 291 -20.52 -27.08 15.57
N ASP A 292 -21.63 -26.73 16.21
CA ASP A 292 -22.05 -25.36 16.43
C ASP A 292 -21.29 -24.69 17.59
N LYS A 293 -20.47 -25.43 18.33
CA LYS A 293 -19.64 -24.90 19.41
C LYS A 293 -18.28 -24.49 18.89
N VAL A 294 -17.84 -23.33 19.34
CA VAL A 294 -16.51 -22.78 19.10
C VAL A 294 -16.00 -22.20 20.41
N TYR A 295 -14.71 -22.37 20.69
CA TYR A 295 -14.09 -21.87 21.91
C TYR A 295 -13.14 -20.73 21.56
N ILE A 296 -13.28 -19.59 22.24
CA ILE A 296 -12.36 -18.48 22.18
C ILE A 296 -11.75 -18.33 23.57
N ASP A 297 -10.45 -18.55 23.71
CA ASP A 297 -9.74 -18.52 24.99
C ASP A 297 -10.46 -19.36 26.06
N ASP A 298 -10.77 -20.62 25.72
CA ASP A 298 -11.55 -21.59 26.50
C ASP A 298 -13.01 -21.22 26.83
N THR A 299 -13.48 -20.05 26.39
CA THR A 299 -14.88 -19.62 26.55
C THR A 299 -15.73 -20.16 25.40
N GLU A 300 -16.81 -20.86 25.72
CA GLU A 300 -17.74 -21.42 24.72
C GLU A 300 -18.61 -20.32 24.08
N HIS A 301 -18.65 -20.33 22.76
CA HIS A 301 -19.55 -19.54 21.92
C HIS A 301 -20.31 -20.46 20.96
N THR A 302 -21.34 -19.94 20.31
CA THR A 302 -22.17 -20.69 19.37
C THR A 302 -22.11 -20.07 17.98
N LEU A 303 -21.86 -20.90 16.97
CA LEU A 303 -21.97 -20.59 15.56
C LEU A 303 -23.42 -20.74 15.11
N ASP A 304 -23.91 -19.78 14.32
CA ASP A 304 -25.23 -19.90 13.68
C ASP A 304 -25.30 -21.08 12.70
N VAL A 305 -24.16 -21.39 12.06
CA VAL A 305 -23.98 -22.51 11.14
C VAL A 305 -22.62 -23.15 11.44
N PRO A 306 -22.55 -24.47 11.67
CA PRO A 306 -21.28 -25.16 11.88
C PRO A 306 -20.29 -24.95 10.72
N ALA A 307 -19.00 -24.93 11.03
CA ALA A 307 -17.99 -25.09 9.99
C ALA A 307 -18.07 -26.48 9.37
N MET A 308 -17.79 -26.58 8.07
CA MET A 308 -17.95 -27.81 7.30
C MET A 308 -16.92 -27.92 6.19
N VAL A 309 -16.72 -29.14 5.68
CA VAL A 309 -15.85 -29.38 4.52
C VAL A 309 -16.68 -29.34 3.25
N ILE A 310 -16.32 -28.47 2.31
CA ILE A 310 -16.92 -28.36 0.97
C ILE A 310 -15.79 -28.36 -0.04
N ASP A 311 -15.87 -29.23 -1.06
CA ASP A 311 -14.85 -29.38 -2.11
C ASP A 311 -13.41 -29.51 -1.58
N GLY A 312 -13.26 -30.21 -0.45
CA GLY A 312 -11.95 -30.43 0.20
C GLY A 312 -11.37 -29.19 0.88
N ARG A 313 -12.18 -28.17 1.17
CA ARG A 313 -11.81 -26.99 1.95
C ARG A 313 -12.66 -26.89 3.20
N THR A 314 -12.02 -26.54 4.31
CA THR A 314 -12.72 -26.14 5.53
C THR A 314 -13.35 -24.77 5.33
N MET A 315 -14.68 -24.73 5.41
CA MET A 315 -15.50 -23.56 5.24
C MET A 315 -16.03 -23.08 6.59
N VAL A 316 -15.86 -21.80 6.90
CA VAL A 316 -16.22 -21.19 8.18
C VAL A 316 -17.20 -20.03 8.00
N PRO A 317 -18.10 -19.74 8.95
CA PRO A 317 -19.03 -18.61 8.84
C PRO A 317 -18.28 -17.27 8.95
N ILE A 318 -18.21 -16.51 7.86
CA ILE A 318 -17.37 -15.30 7.80
C ILE A 318 -17.71 -14.26 8.88
N ARG A 319 -19.01 -14.07 9.16
CA ARG A 319 -19.47 -13.07 10.12
C ARG A 319 -18.91 -13.33 11.51
N PHE A 320 -19.05 -14.56 12.00
CA PHE A 320 -18.57 -14.93 13.34
C PHE A 320 -17.06 -14.72 13.45
N ILE A 321 -16.30 -15.17 12.44
CA ILE A 321 -14.84 -15.01 12.42
C ILE A 321 -14.46 -13.53 12.46
N ALA A 322 -15.02 -12.72 11.57
CA ALA A 322 -14.71 -11.31 11.47
C ALA A 322 -15.09 -10.53 12.74
N GLU A 323 -16.28 -10.77 13.31
CA GLU A 323 -16.72 -10.11 14.55
C GLU A 323 -15.88 -10.55 15.77
N THR A 324 -15.36 -11.79 15.78
CA THR A 324 -14.42 -12.26 16.83
C THR A 324 -13.13 -11.44 16.85
N PHE A 325 -12.65 -11.04 15.67
CA PHE A 325 -11.47 -10.19 15.49
C PHE A 325 -11.80 -8.68 15.52
N GLY A 326 -13.01 -8.29 15.94
CA GLY A 326 -13.39 -6.88 16.09
C GLY A 326 -13.81 -6.16 14.81
N ALA A 327 -14.08 -6.88 13.73
CA ALA A 327 -14.50 -6.27 12.47
C ALA A 327 -16.03 -6.13 12.33
N ASP A 328 -16.46 -5.08 11.65
CA ASP A 328 -17.84 -4.86 11.23
C ASP A 328 -18.16 -5.61 9.94
N VAL A 329 -19.31 -6.28 9.89
CA VAL A 329 -19.71 -7.09 8.72
C VAL A 329 -21.09 -6.67 8.18
N SER A 330 -21.11 -6.23 6.93
CA SER A 330 -22.33 -5.95 6.17
C SER A 330 -22.45 -6.83 4.92
N TYR A 331 -23.65 -6.98 4.38
CA TYR A 331 -23.88 -7.69 3.12
C TYR A 331 -24.55 -6.74 2.13
N LYS A 332 -24.04 -6.67 0.90
CA LYS A 332 -24.57 -5.87 -0.20
C LYS A 332 -25.32 -6.80 -1.15
N ASP A 333 -26.65 -6.82 -1.02
CA ASP A 333 -27.52 -7.76 -1.76
C ASP A 333 -27.44 -7.58 -3.28
N ASP A 334 -27.36 -6.33 -3.75
CA ASP A 334 -27.37 -5.96 -5.17
C ASP A 334 -26.15 -6.47 -5.95
N VAL A 335 -25.04 -6.69 -5.23
CA VAL A 335 -23.77 -7.14 -5.80
C VAL A 335 -23.24 -8.44 -5.16
N ARG A 336 -23.99 -9.03 -4.23
CA ARG A 336 -23.66 -10.27 -3.49
C ARG A 336 -22.29 -10.22 -2.81
N ILE A 337 -22.01 -9.11 -2.14
CA ILE A 337 -20.74 -8.87 -1.45
C ILE A 337 -20.93 -8.92 0.07
N VAL A 338 -20.16 -9.74 0.77
CA VAL A 338 -19.91 -9.55 2.22
C VAL A 338 -18.83 -8.49 2.35
N GLU A 339 -19.15 -7.33 2.90
CA GLU A 339 -18.20 -6.25 3.18
C GLU A 339 -17.81 -6.28 4.65
N ILE A 340 -16.51 -6.35 4.90
CA ILE A 340 -15.87 -6.36 6.21
C ILE A 340 -15.06 -5.06 6.35
N LYS A 341 -15.30 -4.34 7.43
CA LYS A 341 -14.49 -3.19 7.83
C LYS A 341 -13.77 -3.53 9.12
N TYR A 342 -12.46 -3.44 9.11
CA TYR A 342 -11.60 -3.86 10.20
C TYR A 342 -10.57 -2.77 10.46
N ASP A 343 -10.64 -2.13 11.62
CA ASP A 343 -9.67 -1.12 12.05
C ASP A 343 -8.59 -1.78 12.90
N ARG A 344 -7.35 -1.74 12.43
CA ARG A 344 -6.20 -2.36 13.10
C ARG A 344 -5.68 -1.53 14.28
N THR A 345 -6.08 -0.26 14.39
CA THR A 345 -5.49 0.71 15.33
C THR A 345 -6.00 0.58 16.78
N GLY A 346 -6.96 -0.32 17.05
CA GLY A 346 -7.58 -0.47 18.36
C GLY A 346 -6.94 -1.49 19.32
N ASP A 347 -5.95 -2.28 18.89
CA ASP A 347 -5.52 -3.49 19.61
C ASP A 347 -4.13 -3.39 20.30
N ASP A 348 -3.47 -2.22 20.27
CA ASP A 348 -2.14 -2.03 20.89
C ASP A 348 -2.15 -2.02 22.45
N ASP A 349 -3.31 -2.16 23.08
CA ASP A 349 -3.47 -2.16 24.55
C ASP A 349 -3.69 -3.56 25.16
N TYR A 350 -3.53 -4.66 24.40
CA TYR A 350 -3.45 -5.99 25.01
C TYR A 350 -2.02 -6.28 25.46
N GLU A 351 -1.73 -6.04 26.74
CA GLU A 351 -0.53 -6.59 27.39
C GLU A 351 -0.49 -8.11 27.16
N VAL A 352 0.50 -8.56 26.39
CA VAL A 352 0.83 -9.98 26.23
C VAL A 352 1.31 -10.50 27.58
N GLY A 353 0.37 -10.93 28.41
CA GLY A 353 0.65 -11.77 29.56
C GLY A 353 1.27 -13.07 29.05
N ASP A 354 2.43 -13.42 29.60
CA ASP A 354 3.25 -14.62 29.37
C ASP A 354 2.44 -15.91 29.10
N GLN A 355 2.00 -16.10 27.84
CA GLN A 355 1.27 -17.27 27.34
C GLN A 355 1.85 -17.76 25.98
N THR A 356 3.07 -17.35 25.62
CA THR A 356 3.76 -17.78 24.39
C THR A 356 4.18 -19.25 24.39
N LYS A 357 3.84 -20.03 25.43
CA LYS A 357 4.11 -21.48 25.45
C LYS A 357 2.98 -22.37 24.95
N ALA A 358 1.77 -21.85 24.75
CA ALA A 358 0.66 -22.67 24.26
C ALA A 358 0.63 -22.78 22.73
N GLY A 359 1.00 -21.73 21.99
CA GLY A 359 0.87 -21.69 20.52
C GLY A 359 1.71 -22.73 19.78
N ASP A 360 2.94 -22.98 20.23
CA ASP A 360 3.83 -23.96 19.59
C ASP A 360 3.35 -25.41 19.75
N ASP A 361 2.60 -25.72 20.81
CA ASP A 361 2.07 -27.07 21.03
C ASP A 361 0.84 -27.39 20.16
N TYR A 362 0.11 -26.37 19.69
CA TYR A 362 -1.10 -26.54 18.88
C TYR A 362 -0.88 -26.43 17.35
N ILE A 363 0.25 -25.87 16.91
CA ILE A 363 0.53 -25.65 15.47
C ILE A 363 1.38 -26.77 14.84
N ASN A 364 1.97 -27.66 15.65
CA ASN A 364 2.88 -28.72 15.20
C ASN A 364 2.20 -30.07 14.80
N PHE A 365 0.97 -30.04 14.26
CA PHE A 365 0.23 -31.24 13.83
C PHE A 365 0.35 -31.57 12.33
#